data_AF-A0A355T5I4-F1
#
_entry.id   AF-A0A355T5I4-F1
#
_cell.length_a   1.000
_cell.length_b   1.000
_cell.length_c   1.000
_cell.angle_alpha   90.00
_cell.angle_beta   90.00
_cell.angle_gamma   90.00
#
_symmetry.space_group_name_H-M   'P 1'
#
loop_
_entity.id
_entity.type
_entity.pdbx_description
1 polymer ?
#
loop_
_entity_poly.entity_id
_entity_poly.type
_entity_poly.pdbx_seq_one_letter_code
_entity_poly.pdbx_strand_id
1 'polypeptide(L)'
;MGLKKTTTVTHLEMLRQPSLSCPSPRGKFALMRAEHPPIHLYRYLYDTVGRDYFWVTRKALSDQELAEIIHDDRIHIFILYLNGCPAGFSELDLRQMPHADLSFLGILPEFLGLGLGRFLLCETIEMAWMHHPQKLTVQTCTLDHPNALPLY
;
A
#
# COMPACT_ATOMS: atom_id res chain seq x y z
N MET A 1 -5.57 26.33 13.17
CA MET A 1 -6.98 26.08 12.78
C MET A 1 -6.93 25.12 11.60
N GLY A 2 -7.21 23.82 11.82
CA GLY A 2 -7.00 22.78 10.81
C GLY A 2 -7.96 22.94 9.63
N LEU A 3 -7.44 22.80 8.40
CA LEU A 3 -8.24 22.82 7.18
C LEU A 3 -9.19 21.62 7.19
N LYS A 4 -10.51 21.86 7.23
CA LYS A 4 -11.50 20.81 6.99
C LYS A 4 -11.65 20.63 5.48
N LYS A 5 -11.41 19.41 4.98
CA LYS A 5 -11.66 19.04 3.59
C LYS A 5 -12.81 18.04 3.51
N THR A 6 -13.77 18.30 2.63
CA THR A 6 -14.79 17.32 2.26
C THR A 6 -14.17 16.29 1.34
N THR A 7 -14.44 15.01 1.57
CA THR A 7 -13.99 13.92 0.69
C THR A 7 -15.06 12.88 0.50
N THR A 8 -15.06 12.23 -0.67
CA THR A 8 -15.86 11.03 -0.93
C THR A 8 -14.96 9.83 -0.78
N VAL A 9 -15.34 8.89 0.10
CA VAL A 9 -14.63 7.62 0.29
C VAL A 9 -15.30 6.54 -0.55
N THR A 10 -14.53 5.92 -1.43
CA THR A 10 -14.94 4.77 -2.23
C THR A 10 -14.42 3.50 -1.57
N HIS A 11 -15.30 2.51 -1.45
CA HIS A 11 -14.99 1.20 -0.90
C HIS A 11 -15.10 0.19 -2.04
N LEU A 12 -14.03 -0.56 -2.28
CA LEU A 12 -14.00 -1.61 -3.29
C LEU A 12 -13.79 -2.96 -2.59
N GLU A 13 -14.43 -3.98 -3.12
CA GLU A 13 -14.28 -5.35 -2.64
C GLU A 13 -14.08 -6.33 -3.78
N MET A 14 -13.28 -7.35 -3.49
CA MET A 14 -12.97 -8.46 -4.38
C MET A 14 -13.29 -9.76 -3.65
N LEU A 15 -14.29 -10.49 -4.15
CA LEU A 15 -14.83 -11.71 -3.52
C LEU A 15 -14.24 -13.00 -4.10
N ARG A 16 -13.40 -12.89 -5.14
CA ARG A 16 -12.76 -14.04 -5.81
C ARG A 16 -11.38 -13.63 -6.31
N GLN A 17 -10.43 -14.56 -6.26
CA GLN A 17 -9.10 -14.37 -6.83
C GLN A 17 -9.21 -14.05 -8.33
N PRO A 18 -8.62 -12.94 -8.80
CA PRO A 18 -8.65 -12.57 -10.20
C PRO A 18 -7.59 -13.32 -10.99
N SER A 19 -7.81 -13.48 -12.30
CA SER A 19 -6.75 -13.87 -13.24
C SER A 19 -6.11 -12.59 -13.79
N LEU A 20 -5.04 -12.13 -13.15
CA LEU A 20 -4.34 -10.90 -13.55
C LEU A 20 -3.19 -11.20 -14.50
N SER A 21 -2.95 -10.29 -15.44
CA SER A 21 -1.73 -10.23 -16.23
C SER A 21 -1.04 -8.91 -15.91
N CYS A 22 0.19 -9.00 -15.41
CA CYS A 22 0.85 -7.89 -14.74
C CYS A 22 2.17 -7.59 -15.45
N PRO A 23 2.34 -6.38 -16.01
CA PRO A 23 3.55 -6.04 -16.73
C PRO A 23 4.70 -5.95 -15.74
N SER A 24 5.78 -6.68 -16.02
CA SER A 24 6.98 -6.58 -15.21
C SER A 24 7.61 -5.18 -15.36
N PRO A 25 8.13 -4.59 -14.27
CA PRO A 25 8.93 -3.37 -14.35
C PRO A 25 10.11 -3.54 -15.30
N ARG A 26 10.46 -2.47 -16.01
CA ARG A 26 11.71 -2.41 -16.78
C ARG A 26 12.88 -2.14 -15.82
N GLY A 27 13.97 -2.90 -15.95
CA GLY A 27 15.19 -2.71 -15.14
C GLY A 27 15.35 -3.78 -14.06
N LYS A 28 16.32 -3.57 -13.15
CA LYS A 28 16.54 -4.49 -12.02
C LYS A 28 15.57 -4.12 -10.91
N PHE A 29 14.63 -4.99 -10.60
CA PHE A 29 13.67 -4.76 -9.52
C PHE A 29 13.65 -5.91 -8.53
N ALA A 30 13.18 -5.62 -7.32
CA ALA A 30 12.87 -6.60 -6.30
C ALA A 30 11.59 -6.17 -5.56
N LEU A 31 10.71 -7.09 -5.27
CA LEU A 31 9.58 -6.87 -4.36
C LEU A 31 9.84 -7.73 -3.13
N MET A 32 10.00 -7.09 -1.97
CA MET A 32 10.42 -7.76 -0.75
C MET A 32 9.47 -7.47 0.38
N ARG A 33 9.09 -8.50 1.14
CA ARG A 33 8.44 -8.29 2.43
C ARG A 33 9.43 -7.65 3.39
N ALA A 34 9.04 -6.55 4.02
CA ALA A 34 9.79 -5.94 5.10
C ALA A 34 9.26 -6.50 6.43
N GLU A 35 9.98 -7.49 6.97
CA GLU A 35 9.67 -8.06 8.28
C GLU A 35 10.28 -7.17 9.37
N HIS A 36 9.45 -6.75 10.33
CA HIS A 36 9.86 -5.86 11.43
C HIS A 36 10.66 -4.63 10.95
N PRO A 37 10.14 -3.81 10.01
CA PRO A 37 10.88 -2.70 9.46
C PRO A 37 11.27 -1.70 10.55
N PRO A 38 12.46 -1.08 10.47
CA PRO A 38 12.78 0.07 11.30
C PRO A 38 11.72 1.16 11.14
N ILE A 39 11.30 1.78 12.25
CA ILE A 39 10.23 2.79 12.24
C ILE A 39 10.53 3.93 11.27
N HIS A 40 11.79 4.38 11.20
CA HIS A 40 12.20 5.46 10.29
C HIS A 40 12.04 5.08 8.81
N LEU A 41 12.20 3.80 8.44
CA LEU A 41 12.02 3.33 7.08
C LEU A 41 10.54 3.38 6.70
N TYR A 42 9.66 2.90 7.58
CA TYR A 42 8.22 2.98 7.36
C TYR A 42 7.74 4.44 7.24
N ARG A 43 8.20 5.31 8.15
CA ARG A 43 7.88 6.75 8.07
C ARG A 43 8.38 7.38 6.77
N TYR A 44 9.60 7.06 6.34
CA TYR A 44 10.12 7.52 5.05
C TYR A 44 9.21 7.14 3.88
N LEU A 45 8.76 5.87 3.80
CA LEU A 45 7.87 5.39 2.74
C LEU A 45 6.50 6.08 2.81
N TYR A 46 5.86 6.06 3.98
CA TYR A 46 4.54 6.61 4.20
C TYR A 46 4.49 8.12 3.92
N ASP A 47 5.48 8.86 4.43
CA ASP A 47 5.55 10.32 4.28
C ASP A 47 5.91 10.74 2.87
N THR A 48 6.76 9.97 2.17
CA THR A 48 7.19 10.31 0.80
C THR A 48 6.08 10.04 -0.20
N VAL A 49 5.41 8.88 -0.11
CA VAL A 49 4.26 8.54 -0.98
C VAL A 49 3.07 9.45 -0.67
N GLY A 50 2.77 9.63 0.60
CA GLY A 50 1.63 10.41 1.07
C GLY A 50 1.89 11.92 1.20
N ARG A 51 3.02 12.45 0.70
CA ARG A 51 3.43 13.85 0.91
C ARG A 51 2.39 14.84 0.37
N ASP A 52 1.94 14.59 -0.85
CA ASP A 52 1.03 15.48 -1.59
C ASP A 52 -0.45 15.10 -1.38
N TYR A 53 -0.71 14.11 -0.52
CA TYR A 53 -2.03 13.52 -0.26
C TYR A 53 -2.37 13.56 1.24
N PHE A 54 -3.62 13.23 1.58
CA PHE A 54 -4.12 13.34 2.96
C PHE A 54 -3.83 12.09 3.80
N TRP A 55 -2.62 11.55 3.68
CA TRP A 55 -2.13 10.44 4.49
C TRP A 55 -1.71 10.97 5.85
N VAL A 56 -2.64 10.91 6.81
CA VAL A 56 -2.47 11.45 8.17
C VAL A 56 -2.55 10.39 9.27
N THR A 57 -3.08 9.21 8.96
CA THR A 57 -3.40 8.18 9.97
C THR A 57 -2.14 7.67 10.67
N ARG A 58 -1.10 7.28 9.93
CA ARG A 58 0.15 6.80 10.52
C ARG A 58 1.04 7.93 11.07
N LYS A 59 0.87 9.16 10.56
CA LYS A 59 1.58 10.35 11.05
C LYS A 59 1.16 10.75 12.46
N ALA A 60 -0.09 10.51 12.82
CA ALA A 60 -0.63 10.86 14.13
C ALA A 60 -0.19 9.92 15.27
N LEU A 61 0.36 8.75 14.94
CA LEU A 61 0.79 7.75 15.91
C LEU A 61 2.18 8.06 16.46
N SER A 62 2.36 7.83 17.76
CA SER A 62 3.69 7.72 18.36
C SER A 62 4.47 6.56 17.75
N ASP A 63 5.80 6.55 17.92
CA ASP A 63 6.64 5.45 17.44
C ASP A 63 6.27 4.11 18.07
N GLN A 64 5.83 4.10 19.33
CA GLN A 64 5.36 2.90 20.02
C GLN A 64 4.07 2.36 19.40
N GLU A 65 3.05 3.20 19.24
CA GLU A 65 1.77 2.82 18.62
C GLU A 65 1.96 2.39 17.16
N LEU A 66 2.88 3.04 16.43
CA LEU A 66 3.20 2.66 15.07
C LEU A 66 3.88 1.28 15.02
N ALA A 67 4.85 1.03 15.90
CA ALA A 67 5.55 -0.25 16.00
C ALA A 67 4.59 -1.41 16.28
N GLU A 68 3.64 -1.23 17.21
CA GLU A 68 2.60 -2.23 17.52
C GLU A 68 1.79 -2.65 16.29
N ILE A 69 1.64 -1.77 15.31
CA ILE A 69 0.94 -2.07 14.06
C ILE A 69 1.89 -2.71 13.05
N ILE A 70 2.99 -2.03 12.70
CA ILE A 70 3.86 -2.44 11.58
C ILE A 70 4.71 -3.67 11.91
N HIS A 71 4.75 -4.10 13.18
CA HIS A 71 5.42 -5.31 13.64
C HIS A 71 4.45 -6.44 14.00
N ASP A 72 3.13 -6.27 13.84
CA ASP A 72 2.20 -7.41 13.94
C ASP A 72 2.46 -8.38 12.78
N ASP A 73 2.61 -9.67 13.07
CA ASP A 73 2.91 -10.70 12.07
C ASP A 73 1.87 -10.80 10.94
N ARG A 74 0.66 -10.27 11.18
CA ARG A 74 -0.47 -10.22 10.22
C ARG A 74 -0.55 -8.90 9.45
N ILE A 75 0.34 -7.96 9.73
CA ILE A 75 0.58 -6.79 8.87
C ILE A 75 1.73 -7.13 7.93
N HIS A 76 1.45 -7.19 6.63
CA HIS A 76 2.44 -7.50 5.61
C HIS A 76 2.77 -6.25 4.81
N ILE A 77 3.98 -5.72 5.02
CA ILE A 77 4.49 -4.56 4.29
C ILE A 77 5.43 -5.05 3.20
N PHE A 78 5.17 -4.67 1.95
CA PHE A 78 6.02 -5.00 0.82
C PHE A 78 6.65 -3.74 0.25
N ILE A 79 7.95 -3.77 0.00
CA ILE A 79 8.71 -2.67 -0.60
C ILE A 79 9.14 -3.09 -2.00
N LEU A 80 8.71 -2.31 -2.99
CA LEU A 80 9.20 -2.40 -4.35
C LEU A 80 10.50 -1.61 -4.45
N TYR A 81 11.57 -2.25 -4.87
CA TYR A 81 12.84 -1.63 -5.21
C TYR A 81 13.01 -1.61 -6.72
N LEU A 82 13.50 -0.49 -7.27
CA LEU A 82 13.92 -0.38 -8.66
C LEU A 82 15.34 0.21 -8.72
N ASN A 83 16.23 -0.49 -9.42
CA ASN A 83 17.65 -0.15 -9.56
C ASN A 83 18.36 0.16 -8.22
N GLY A 84 17.94 -0.53 -7.15
CA GLY A 84 18.52 -0.41 -5.81
C GLY A 84 17.86 0.60 -4.89
N CYS A 85 16.91 1.40 -5.38
CA CYS A 85 16.19 2.40 -4.59
C CYS A 85 14.75 1.93 -4.29
N PRO A 86 14.18 2.24 -3.11
CA PRO A 86 12.75 2.10 -2.89
C PRO A 86 11.97 2.89 -3.94
N ALA A 87 11.04 2.24 -4.62
CA ALA A 87 10.22 2.80 -5.69
C ALA A 87 8.73 2.83 -5.34
N GLY A 88 8.29 2.02 -4.38
CA GLY A 88 6.92 2.02 -3.87
C GLY A 88 6.77 1.05 -2.71
N PHE A 89 5.61 1.08 -2.07
CA PHE A 89 5.28 0.10 -1.04
C PHE A 89 3.77 -0.19 -1.00
N SER A 90 3.43 -1.35 -0.46
CA SER A 90 2.08 -1.72 -0.11
C SER A 90 2.01 -2.31 1.30
N GLU A 91 0.84 -2.21 1.92
CA GLU A 91 0.53 -2.76 3.24
C GLU A 91 -0.75 -3.56 3.16
N LEU A 92 -0.68 -4.84 3.52
CA LEU A 92 -1.82 -5.71 3.73
C LEU A 92 -2.09 -5.88 5.22
N ASP A 93 -3.34 -5.71 5.63
CA ASP A 93 -3.83 -6.04 6.96
C ASP A 93 -4.64 -7.33 6.92
N LEU A 94 -4.07 -8.38 7.51
CA LEU A 94 -4.66 -9.72 7.63
C LEU A 94 -5.18 -9.99 9.05
N ARG A 95 -5.27 -8.97 9.91
CA ARG A 95 -5.70 -9.17 11.31
C ARG A 95 -7.17 -9.56 11.42
N GLN A 96 -7.98 -9.29 10.40
CA GLN A 96 -9.42 -9.54 10.36
C GLN A 96 -9.83 -10.67 9.41
N MET A 97 -8.92 -11.63 9.15
CA MET A 97 -9.23 -12.80 8.31
C MET A 97 -10.54 -13.49 8.73
N PRO A 98 -11.38 -13.93 7.77
CA PRO A 98 -11.10 -14.10 6.34
C PRO A 98 -11.29 -12.83 5.49
N HIS A 99 -11.36 -11.65 6.10
CA HIS A 99 -11.35 -10.36 5.42
C HIS A 99 -9.94 -9.75 5.43
N ALA A 100 -9.32 -9.69 4.26
CA ALA A 100 -8.03 -9.02 4.06
C ALA A 100 -8.27 -7.58 3.59
N ASP A 101 -7.41 -6.65 4.01
CA ASP A 101 -7.46 -5.25 3.58
C ASP A 101 -6.15 -4.80 2.96
N LEU A 102 -6.21 -4.16 1.80
CA LEU A 102 -5.09 -3.41 1.22
C LEU A 102 -5.12 -2.00 1.78
N SER A 103 -4.46 -1.81 2.92
CA SER A 103 -4.56 -0.56 3.69
C SER A 103 -3.78 0.60 3.07
N PHE A 104 -2.62 0.32 2.47
CA PHE A 104 -1.83 1.33 1.76
C PHE A 104 -1.22 0.75 0.49
N LEU A 105 -1.19 1.56 -0.57
CA LEU A 105 -0.45 1.28 -1.79
C LEU A 105 0.00 2.60 -2.39
N GLY A 106 1.26 2.69 -2.77
CA GLY A 106 1.71 3.84 -3.55
C GLY A 106 3.14 3.75 -4.04
N ILE A 107 3.44 4.65 -4.97
CA ILE A 107 4.72 4.75 -5.69
C ILE A 107 5.39 6.05 -5.27
N LEU A 108 6.69 6.01 -5.05
CA LEU A 108 7.46 7.21 -4.72
C LEU A 108 7.44 8.18 -5.92
N PRO A 109 7.41 9.51 -5.69
CA PRO A 109 7.22 10.51 -6.74
C PRO A 109 8.19 10.38 -7.93
N GLU A 110 9.45 10.01 -7.66
CA GLU A 110 10.52 9.86 -8.65
C GLU A 110 10.28 8.71 -9.64
N PHE A 111 9.35 7.80 -9.33
CA PHE A 111 9.05 6.59 -10.10
C PHE A 111 7.66 6.59 -10.72
N LEU A 112 6.91 7.70 -10.63
CA LEU A 112 5.61 7.85 -11.27
C LEU A 112 5.73 7.80 -12.80
N GLY A 113 4.67 7.32 -13.46
CA GLY A 113 4.62 7.19 -14.92
C GLY A 113 5.37 5.97 -15.50
N LEU A 114 6.03 5.16 -14.67
CA LEU A 114 6.78 3.97 -15.10
C LEU A 114 5.95 2.67 -15.10
N GLY A 115 4.65 2.75 -14.84
CA GLY A 115 3.76 1.58 -14.77
C GLY A 115 3.88 0.74 -13.48
N LEU A 116 4.71 1.16 -12.52
CA LEU A 116 4.98 0.40 -11.29
C LEU A 116 3.75 0.23 -10.39
N GLY A 117 2.83 1.20 -10.38
CA GLY A 117 1.61 1.11 -9.55
C GLY A 117 0.75 -0.10 -9.90
N ARG A 118 0.59 -0.40 -11.19
CA ARG A 118 -0.16 -1.57 -11.67
C ARG A 118 0.54 -2.87 -11.34
N PHE A 119 1.87 -2.90 -11.49
CA PHE A 119 2.67 -4.05 -11.09
C PHE A 119 2.53 -4.31 -9.57
N LEU A 120 2.73 -3.29 -8.74
CA LEU A 120 2.66 -3.42 -7.29
C LEU A 120 1.25 -3.85 -6.82
N LEU A 121 0.19 -3.29 -7.40
CA LEU A 121 -1.18 -3.68 -7.07
C LEU A 121 -1.43 -5.16 -7.38
N CYS A 122 -1.07 -5.58 -8.59
CA CYS A 122 -1.16 -6.96 -9.03
C CYS A 122 -0.49 -7.94 -8.05
N GLU A 123 0.80 -7.72 -7.78
CA GLU A 123 1.57 -8.58 -6.88
C GLU A 123 0.96 -8.56 -5.48
N THR A 124 0.50 -7.41 -5.00
CA THR A 124 -0.10 -7.30 -3.67
C THR A 124 -1.44 -8.04 -3.59
N ILE A 125 -2.25 -8.01 -4.64
CA ILE A 125 -3.48 -8.82 -4.74
C ILE A 125 -3.11 -10.31 -4.70
N GLU A 126 -2.16 -10.76 -5.53
CA GLU A 126 -1.71 -12.16 -5.52
C GLU A 126 -1.23 -12.59 -4.13
N MET A 127 -0.42 -11.75 -3.47
CA MET A 127 0.06 -11.97 -2.11
C MET A 127 -1.06 -12.05 -1.08
N ALA A 128 -2.08 -11.20 -1.18
CA ALA A 128 -3.27 -11.30 -0.32
C ALA A 128 -4.02 -12.63 -0.53
N TRP A 129 -4.23 -13.03 -1.78
CA TRP A 129 -4.98 -14.26 -2.11
C TRP A 129 -4.24 -15.56 -1.74
N MET A 130 -2.92 -15.53 -1.59
CA MET A 130 -2.17 -16.66 -1.01
C MET A 130 -2.60 -17.01 0.42
N HIS A 131 -3.23 -16.09 1.14
CA HIS A 131 -3.79 -16.33 2.48
C HIS A 131 -5.23 -16.86 2.45
N HIS A 132 -5.79 -17.12 1.26
CA HIS A 132 -7.16 -17.62 1.06
C HIS A 132 -8.26 -16.78 1.75
N PRO A 133 -8.29 -15.44 1.59
CA PRO A 133 -9.37 -14.63 2.11
C PRO A 133 -10.69 -14.96 1.40
N GLN A 134 -11.82 -14.69 2.07
CA GLN A 134 -13.13 -14.69 1.43
C GLN A 134 -13.42 -13.33 0.76
N LYS A 135 -12.72 -12.28 1.20
CA LYS A 135 -12.86 -10.93 0.68
C LYS A 135 -11.55 -10.17 0.85
N LEU A 136 -11.12 -9.49 -0.21
CA LEU A 136 -10.09 -8.46 -0.18
C LEU A 136 -10.75 -7.10 -0.36
N THR A 137 -10.47 -6.14 0.51
CA THR A 137 -10.96 -4.75 0.42
C THR A 137 -9.84 -3.77 0.13
N VAL A 138 -10.21 -2.64 -0.47
CA VAL A 138 -9.39 -1.44 -0.52
C VAL A 138 -10.29 -0.22 -0.39
N GLN A 139 -9.81 0.79 0.32
CA GLN A 139 -10.46 2.10 0.42
C GLN A 139 -9.61 3.15 -0.30
N THR A 140 -10.28 4.06 -0.98
CA THR A 140 -9.64 5.28 -1.50
C THR A 140 -10.60 6.45 -1.40
N CYS A 141 -10.09 7.67 -1.41
CA CYS A 141 -10.90 8.87 -1.32
C CYS A 141 -10.45 9.95 -2.31
N THR A 142 -11.29 10.97 -2.48
CA THR A 142 -10.98 12.11 -3.38
C THR A 142 -9.79 12.96 -2.93
N LEU A 143 -9.16 12.64 -1.79
CA LEU A 143 -7.93 13.26 -1.31
C LEU A 143 -6.67 12.42 -1.56
N ASP A 144 -6.82 11.23 -2.13
CA ASP A 144 -5.70 10.40 -2.61
C ASP A 144 -5.25 10.84 -4.02
N HIS A 145 -4.24 10.15 -4.54
CA HIS A 145 -3.77 10.34 -5.90
C HIS A 145 -4.94 10.17 -6.90
N PRO A 146 -5.12 11.06 -7.91
CA PRO A 146 -6.24 10.97 -8.85
C PRO A 146 -6.32 9.64 -9.63
N ASN A 147 -5.16 9.01 -9.85
CA ASN A 147 -5.04 7.67 -10.44
C ASN A 147 -5.33 6.50 -9.48
N ALA A 148 -5.64 6.71 -8.20
CA ALA A 148 -5.90 5.62 -7.25
C ALA A 148 -7.17 4.83 -7.63
N LEU A 149 -8.31 5.52 -7.75
CA LEU A 149 -9.57 4.85 -8.13
C LEU A 149 -9.52 4.21 -9.53
N PRO A 150 -8.97 4.85 -10.60
CA PRO A 150 -8.81 4.19 -11.90
C PRO A 150 -7.83 3.00 -11.91
N LEU A 151 -6.95 2.88 -10.91
CA LEU A 151 -5.97 1.79 -10.81
C LEU A 151 -6.59 0.52 -10.22
N TYR A 152 -7.53 0.66 -9.29
CA TYR A 152 -8.25 -0.44 -8.63
C TYR A 152 -9.37 -1.01 -9.51
#